data_AF-A0A844D1D2-F1
#
_entry.id   AF-A0A844D1D2-F1
#
_cell.length_a   1.000
_cell.length_b   1.000
_cell.length_c   1.000
_cell.angle_alpha   90.00
_cell.angle_beta   90.00
_cell.angle_gamma   90.00
#
_symmetry.space_group_name_H-M   'P 1'
#
loop_
_entity.id
_entity.type
_entity.pdbx_description
1 polymer ?
#
loop_
_entity_poly.entity_id
_entity_poly.type
_entity_poly.pdbx_seq_one_letter_code
_entity_poly.pdbx_strand_id
1 'polypeptide(L)'
;MPDTSLTLDEANLLIRPLVHMAISLPWKGRGSAIFLELGNLASLERPRQRHQNGEATIYIGWDWRVEAGSRVLYGSSNSQPEINDGIDALVGITIQNITIQGSVPELSIEFSNGARLMSAAMCTDTSEWSIRLPGAVWISCVDGIVYVGDGVATGLAPEDQAVFEHARITAKRWGVAVGSGQKGRCDSCTYMIRLDGNADFLDYGVCTSVESPFDGRVVNMASGCASFALHEN
;
A
#
# COMPACT_ATOMS: atom_id res chain seq x y z
N MET A 1 -21.99 13.30 -5.20
CA MET A 1 -22.54 14.17 -4.12
C MET A 1 -21.36 14.68 -3.33
N PRO A 2 -21.40 15.87 -2.69
CA PRO A 2 -20.31 16.25 -1.79
C PRO A 2 -20.20 15.20 -0.68
N ASP A 3 -18.98 14.81 -0.37
CA ASP A 3 -18.68 13.87 0.71
C ASP A 3 -19.29 14.39 2.01
N THR A 4 -20.03 13.52 2.70
CA THR A 4 -20.68 13.85 3.97
C THR A 4 -19.87 13.26 5.10
N SER A 5 -19.51 14.07 6.11
CA SER A 5 -18.77 13.55 7.27
C SER A 5 -19.65 12.63 8.11
N LEU A 6 -19.02 11.61 8.70
CA LEU A 6 -19.66 10.62 9.56
C LEU A 6 -19.02 10.63 10.94
N THR A 7 -19.82 10.31 11.96
CA THR A 7 -19.30 9.84 13.23
C THR A 7 -18.71 8.42 13.08
N LEU A 8 -17.84 8.02 14.02
CA LEU A 8 -17.28 6.65 14.00
C LEU A 8 -18.37 5.59 14.15
N ASP A 9 -19.43 5.84 14.93
CA ASP A 9 -20.53 4.89 15.10
C ASP A 9 -21.31 4.70 13.80
N GLU A 10 -21.61 5.79 13.08
CA GLU A 10 -22.27 5.73 11.77
C GLU A 10 -21.41 4.99 10.75
N ALA A 11 -20.12 5.31 10.68
CA ALA A 11 -19.19 4.63 9.77
C ALA A 11 -19.07 3.14 10.09
N ASN A 12 -18.97 2.78 11.38
CA ASN A 12 -18.93 1.39 11.84
C ASN A 12 -20.22 0.63 11.46
N LEU A 13 -21.39 1.27 11.50
CA LEU A 13 -22.64 0.63 11.06
C LEU A 13 -22.62 0.32 9.56
N LEU A 14 -22.07 1.22 8.75
CA LEU A 14 -22.05 1.07 7.29
C LEU A 14 -21.06 -0.01 6.81
N ILE A 15 -19.96 -0.25 7.52
CA ILE A 15 -18.95 -1.27 7.13
C ILE A 15 -19.29 -2.69 7.61
N ARG A 16 -20.30 -2.87 8.48
CA ARG A 16 -20.75 -4.19 8.95
C ARG A 16 -21.04 -5.21 7.85
N PRO A 17 -21.60 -4.85 6.68
CA PRO A 17 -21.83 -5.81 5.60
C PRO A 17 -20.57 -6.49 5.06
N LEU A 18 -19.37 -5.98 5.37
CA LEU A 18 -18.11 -6.61 4.98
C LEU A 18 -17.74 -7.81 5.84
N VAL A 19 -18.35 -7.96 7.02
CA VAL A 19 -18.14 -9.13 7.87
C VAL A 19 -18.58 -10.39 7.12
N HIS A 20 -17.79 -11.45 7.25
CA HIS A 20 -17.89 -12.72 6.53
C HIS A 20 -17.52 -12.69 5.03
N MET A 21 -17.21 -11.53 4.44
CA MET A 21 -16.66 -11.52 3.09
C MET A 21 -15.27 -12.14 3.07
N ALA A 22 -15.00 -12.94 2.04
CA ALA A 22 -13.68 -13.50 1.79
C ALA A 22 -12.80 -12.47 1.07
N ILE A 23 -11.51 -12.45 1.42
CA ILE A 23 -10.48 -11.74 0.68
C ILE A 23 -10.16 -12.56 -0.56
N SER A 24 -10.56 -12.08 -1.72
CA SER A 24 -10.37 -12.81 -2.99
C SER A 24 -9.09 -12.42 -3.70
N LEU A 25 -8.66 -11.15 -3.55
CA LEU A 25 -7.41 -10.67 -4.12
C LEU A 25 -6.79 -9.61 -3.20
N PRO A 26 -5.85 -9.99 -2.33
CA PRO A 26 -4.98 -9.05 -1.63
C PRO A 26 -3.82 -8.66 -2.55
N TRP A 27 -3.43 -7.39 -2.58
CA TRP A 27 -2.29 -6.96 -3.38
C TRP A 27 -1.64 -5.69 -2.84
N LYS A 28 -0.34 -5.57 -3.08
CA LYS A 28 0.44 -4.38 -2.73
C LYS A 28 0.36 -3.34 -3.86
N GLY A 29 -0.02 -2.12 -3.50
CA GLY A 29 -0.02 -0.97 -4.38
C GLY A 29 1.38 -0.37 -4.58
N ARG A 30 1.43 0.79 -5.23
CA ARG A 30 2.68 1.57 -5.30
C ARG A 30 3.04 2.07 -3.90
N GLY A 31 4.33 2.02 -3.55
CA GLY A 31 4.81 2.44 -2.23
C GLY A 31 4.44 1.46 -1.12
N SER A 32 3.80 1.97 -0.07
CA SER A 32 3.35 1.20 1.10
C SER A 32 1.91 0.72 1.00
N ALA A 33 1.13 1.13 0.00
CA ALA A 33 -0.29 0.84 -0.06
C ALA A 33 -0.61 -0.66 -0.10
N ILE A 34 -1.72 -1.05 0.53
CA ILE A 34 -2.31 -2.39 0.44
C ILE A 34 -3.78 -2.30 0.03
N PHE A 35 -4.21 -3.25 -0.78
CA PHE A 35 -5.57 -3.41 -1.25
C PHE A 35 -6.07 -4.81 -0.92
N LEU A 36 -7.31 -4.91 -0.46
CA LEU A 36 -8.04 -6.16 -0.25
C LEU A 36 -9.33 -6.13 -1.08
N GLU A 37 -9.37 -6.86 -2.18
CA GLU A 37 -10.59 -7.07 -2.95
C GLU A 37 -11.40 -8.20 -2.33
N LEU A 38 -12.66 -7.92 -2.02
CA LEU A 38 -13.53 -8.79 -1.24
C LEU A 38 -14.64 -9.39 -2.11
N GLY A 39 -15.02 -10.64 -1.83
CA GLY A 39 -16.14 -11.31 -2.49
C GLY A 39 -15.83 -11.65 -3.96
N ASN A 40 -16.84 -11.69 -4.82
CA ASN A 40 -16.64 -12.09 -6.22
C ASN A 40 -15.80 -11.07 -7.00
N LEU A 41 -14.81 -11.55 -7.76
CA LEU A 41 -13.98 -10.71 -8.60
C LEU A 41 -14.65 -10.45 -9.97
N ALA A 42 -14.82 -9.19 -10.32
CA ALA A 42 -15.27 -8.77 -11.64
C ALA A 42 -14.19 -9.01 -12.70
N SER A 43 -14.62 -9.12 -13.96
CA SER A 43 -13.69 -9.09 -15.10
C SER A 43 -12.96 -7.75 -15.17
N LEU A 44 -11.75 -7.75 -15.74
CA LEU A 44 -11.02 -6.50 -16.01
C LEU A 44 -11.82 -5.65 -16.99
N GLU A 45 -12.16 -4.43 -16.59
CA GLU A 45 -13.00 -3.53 -17.39
C GLU A 45 -12.17 -2.65 -18.33
N ARG A 46 -10.89 -2.43 -17.99
CA ARG A 46 -10.02 -1.48 -18.69
C ARG A 46 -8.73 -2.14 -19.17
N PRO A 47 -8.22 -1.81 -20.38
CA PRO A 47 -6.98 -2.41 -20.92
C PRO A 47 -5.73 -2.22 -20.05
N ARG A 48 -5.71 -1.21 -19.17
CA ARG A 48 -4.57 -0.91 -18.27
C ARG A 48 -4.81 -1.35 -16.82
N GLN A 49 -5.98 -1.89 -16.51
CA GLN A 49 -6.29 -2.40 -15.18
C GLN A 49 -5.52 -3.71 -14.97
N ARG A 50 -4.71 -3.76 -13.93
CA ARG A 50 -3.85 -4.93 -13.62
C ARG A 50 -4.50 -5.92 -12.67
N HIS A 51 -5.45 -5.46 -11.86
CA HIS A 51 -6.09 -6.23 -10.80
C HIS A 51 -7.61 -6.18 -10.96
N GLN A 52 -8.27 -7.31 -10.74
CA GLN A 52 -9.72 -7.40 -10.73
C GLN A 52 -10.29 -6.65 -9.51
N ASN A 53 -11.50 -6.12 -9.64
CA ASN A 53 -12.20 -5.50 -8.51
C ASN A 53 -13.10 -6.53 -7.85
N GLY A 54 -13.15 -6.54 -6.51
CA GLY A 54 -14.13 -7.31 -5.75
C GLY A 54 -15.52 -6.69 -5.77
N GLU A 55 -16.47 -7.32 -5.08
CA GLU A 55 -17.76 -6.71 -4.74
C GLU A 55 -17.55 -5.47 -3.84
N ALA A 56 -16.57 -5.58 -2.94
CA ALA A 56 -16.04 -4.49 -2.13
C ALA A 56 -14.51 -4.43 -2.20
N THR A 57 -13.95 -3.29 -1.83
CA THR A 57 -12.49 -3.08 -1.79
C THR A 57 -12.13 -2.34 -0.51
N ILE A 58 -11.08 -2.78 0.18
CA ILE A 58 -10.44 -2.03 1.26
C ILE A 58 -9.08 -1.58 0.75
N TYR A 59 -8.75 -0.30 0.95
CA TYR A 59 -7.47 0.33 0.64
C TYR A 59 -6.93 0.97 1.91
N ILE A 60 -5.63 0.77 2.18
CA ILE A 60 -4.89 1.53 3.19
C ILE A 60 -3.63 2.07 2.52
N GLY A 61 -3.42 3.38 2.58
CA GLY A 61 -2.38 4.08 1.82
C GLY A 61 -0.97 3.83 2.35
N TRP A 62 -0.81 3.83 3.68
CA TRP A 62 0.48 3.66 4.34
C TRP A 62 0.31 3.21 5.80
N ASP A 63 1.44 3.04 6.50
CA ASP A 63 1.51 2.76 7.94
C ASP A 63 0.48 1.74 8.43
N TRP A 64 0.55 0.54 7.87
CA TRP A 64 -0.29 -0.59 8.28
C TRP A 64 0.57 -1.75 8.73
N ARG A 65 -0.02 -2.63 9.55
CA ARG A 65 0.62 -3.86 9.99
C ARG A 65 -0.40 -4.97 10.20
N VAL A 66 0.06 -6.20 10.00
CA VAL A 66 -0.67 -7.41 10.34
C VAL A 66 -0.09 -8.00 11.61
N GLU A 67 -0.95 -8.32 12.55
CA GLU A 67 -0.61 -8.83 13.87
C GLU A 67 -1.20 -10.22 14.10
N ALA A 68 -0.57 -11.00 14.97
CA ALA A 68 -1.16 -12.19 15.57
C ALA A 68 -0.90 -12.16 17.09
N GLY A 69 -1.98 -12.01 17.87
CA GLY A 69 -1.88 -11.79 19.31
C GLY A 69 -1.07 -10.53 19.63
N SER A 70 0.06 -10.68 20.31
CA SER A 70 0.94 -9.57 20.72
C SER A 70 2.16 -9.37 19.82
N ARG A 71 2.15 -9.92 18.60
CA ARG A 71 3.28 -9.86 17.66
C ARG A 71 2.87 -9.23 16.34
N VAL A 72 3.70 -8.33 15.83
CA VAL A 72 3.64 -7.89 14.43
C VAL A 72 4.22 -9.00 13.57
N LEU A 73 3.46 -9.46 12.58
CA LEU A 73 3.91 -10.45 11.60
C LEU A 73 4.66 -9.76 10.45
N TYR A 74 4.05 -8.73 9.88
CA TYR A 74 4.59 -7.91 8.80
C TYR A 74 3.80 -6.59 8.70
N GLY A 75 4.30 -5.61 7.96
CA GLY A 75 3.64 -4.34 7.72
C GLY A 75 4.22 -3.58 6.54
N SER A 76 3.75 -2.34 6.37
CA SER A 76 4.12 -1.46 5.25
C SER A 76 5.64 -1.24 5.11
N SER A 77 6.38 -1.26 6.23
CA SER A 77 7.82 -1.04 6.30
C SER A 77 8.68 -2.30 6.06
N ASN A 78 8.10 -3.49 6.00
CA ASN A 78 8.87 -4.70 5.68
C ASN A 78 9.35 -4.69 4.23
N SER A 79 10.56 -5.21 4.00
CA SER A 79 11.11 -5.49 2.68
C SER A 79 10.52 -6.77 2.08
N GLN A 80 10.67 -6.92 0.76
CA GLN A 80 10.38 -8.18 0.08
C GLN A 80 11.52 -9.18 0.35
N PRO A 81 11.26 -10.50 0.44
CA PRO A 81 10.03 -11.22 0.05
C PRO A 81 8.93 -11.30 1.13
N GLU A 82 9.26 -11.09 2.41
CA GLU A 82 8.40 -11.41 3.57
C GLU A 82 7.00 -10.80 3.50
N ILE A 83 6.90 -9.55 3.05
CA ILE A 83 5.61 -8.86 2.93
C ILE A 83 4.70 -9.47 1.86
N ASN A 84 5.27 -9.99 0.77
CA ASN A 84 4.48 -10.56 -0.32
C ASN A 84 3.88 -11.90 0.12
N ASP A 85 4.67 -12.76 0.76
CA ASP A 85 4.21 -14.05 1.27
C ASP A 85 3.07 -13.86 2.30
N GLY A 86 3.19 -12.85 3.16
CA GLY A 86 2.15 -12.49 4.12
C GLY A 86 0.86 -11.99 3.44
N ILE A 87 0.97 -11.13 2.44
CA ILE A 87 -0.18 -10.63 1.67
C ILE A 87 -0.87 -11.78 0.94
N ASP A 88 -0.11 -12.64 0.26
CA ASP A 88 -0.64 -13.80 -0.49
C ASP A 88 -1.35 -14.80 0.43
N ALA A 89 -0.88 -14.95 1.68
CA ALA A 89 -1.51 -15.79 2.69
C ALA A 89 -2.92 -15.29 3.12
N LEU A 90 -3.32 -14.06 2.77
CA LEU A 90 -4.66 -13.55 3.05
C LEU A 90 -5.74 -14.07 2.09
N VAL A 91 -5.37 -14.70 0.97
CA VAL A 91 -6.34 -15.22 0.00
C VAL A 91 -7.28 -16.25 0.63
N GLY A 92 -8.58 -16.09 0.43
CA GLY A 92 -9.63 -16.97 0.92
C GLY A 92 -9.97 -16.81 2.40
N ILE A 93 -9.18 -16.03 3.14
CA ILE A 93 -9.46 -15.70 4.54
C ILE A 93 -10.68 -14.77 4.60
N THR A 94 -11.51 -14.96 5.62
CA THR A 94 -12.74 -14.19 5.80
C THR A 94 -12.57 -13.14 6.90
N ILE A 95 -13.25 -12.00 6.73
CA ILE A 95 -13.33 -10.96 7.75
C ILE A 95 -14.23 -11.47 8.88
N GLN A 96 -13.68 -11.59 10.09
CA GLN A 96 -14.46 -11.89 11.30
C GLN A 96 -15.02 -10.63 11.94
N ASN A 97 -14.24 -9.55 11.93
CA ASN A 97 -14.64 -8.26 12.48
C ASN A 97 -13.96 -7.13 11.71
N ILE A 98 -14.62 -5.98 11.64
CA ILE A 98 -14.07 -4.76 11.05
C ILE A 98 -14.60 -3.56 11.81
N THR A 99 -13.70 -2.67 12.23
CA THR A 99 -14.03 -1.52 13.07
C THR A 99 -13.12 -0.33 12.77
N ILE A 100 -13.67 0.87 12.90
CA ILE A 100 -12.95 2.14 12.93
C ILE A 100 -12.94 2.62 14.38
N GLN A 101 -11.76 2.94 14.92
CA GLN A 101 -11.61 3.27 16.34
C GLN A 101 -10.49 4.28 16.59
N GLY A 102 -10.49 4.87 17.79
CA GLY A 102 -9.46 5.81 18.24
C GLY A 102 -9.79 7.27 17.93
N SER A 103 -8.98 8.18 18.47
CA SER A 103 -9.06 9.62 18.17
C SER A 103 -8.47 9.94 16.80
N VAL A 104 -7.44 9.18 16.40
CA VAL A 104 -7.06 9.02 14.99
C VAL A 104 -7.92 7.85 14.48
N PRO A 105 -8.81 8.04 13.48
CA PRO A 105 -9.70 6.98 13.03
C PRO A 105 -8.93 5.85 12.33
N GLU A 106 -8.50 4.85 13.10
CA GLU A 106 -7.79 3.69 12.58
C GLU A 106 -8.74 2.56 12.21
N LEU A 107 -8.51 1.98 11.04
CA LEU A 107 -9.19 0.79 10.56
C LEU A 107 -8.52 -0.46 11.16
N SER A 108 -9.32 -1.32 11.79
CA SER A 108 -8.91 -2.61 12.32
C SER A 108 -9.78 -3.71 11.74
N ILE A 109 -9.15 -4.74 11.16
CA ILE A 109 -9.80 -5.86 10.51
C ILE A 109 -9.27 -7.15 11.13
N GLU A 110 -10.14 -7.92 11.76
CA GLU A 110 -9.81 -9.24 12.31
C GLU A 110 -10.22 -10.31 11.31
N PHE A 111 -9.32 -11.26 11.11
CA PHE A 111 -9.44 -12.30 10.11
C PHE A 111 -9.75 -13.67 10.73
N SER A 112 -10.29 -14.59 9.92
CA SER A 112 -10.71 -15.91 10.40
C SER A 112 -9.59 -16.86 10.83
N ASN A 113 -8.34 -16.56 10.46
CA ASN A 113 -7.16 -17.24 10.96
C ASN A 113 -6.60 -16.63 12.27
N GLY A 114 -7.29 -15.65 12.86
CA GLY A 114 -6.87 -14.95 14.08
C GLY A 114 -5.82 -13.85 13.86
N ALA A 115 -5.42 -13.59 12.61
CA ALA A 115 -4.59 -12.43 12.30
C ALA A 115 -5.44 -11.14 12.28
N ARG A 116 -4.79 -9.99 12.44
CA ARG A 116 -5.45 -8.68 12.45
C ARG A 116 -4.67 -7.68 11.60
N LEU A 117 -5.27 -7.13 10.56
CA LEU A 117 -4.74 -5.98 9.83
C LEU A 117 -5.20 -4.69 10.52
N MET A 118 -4.26 -3.77 10.73
CA MET A 118 -4.56 -2.44 11.27
C MET A 118 -3.87 -1.37 10.44
N SER A 119 -4.57 -0.28 10.15
CA SER A 119 -3.91 1.00 9.94
C SER A 119 -3.38 1.52 11.28
N ALA A 120 -2.27 2.22 11.22
CA ALA A 120 -1.55 2.66 12.39
C ALA A 120 -0.62 3.83 12.06
N ALA A 121 -1.20 5.01 11.87
CA ALA A 121 -0.46 6.25 11.64
C ALA A 121 0.62 6.43 12.73
N MET A 122 1.88 6.53 12.32
CA MET A 122 3.02 6.67 13.23
C MET A 122 3.63 8.07 13.20
N CYS A 123 3.71 8.64 12.00
CA CYS A 123 4.44 9.89 11.74
C CYS A 123 3.52 11.02 11.27
N THR A 124 2.24 10.72 11.05
CA THR A 124 1.19 11.66 10.68
C THR A 124 0.15 11.72 11.79
N ASP A 125 -0.55 12.85 11.88
CA ASP A 125 -1.71 13.02 12.75
C ASP A 125 -2.99 12.38 12.16
N THR A 126 -2.88 11.76 10.99
CA THR A 126 -3.99 11.27 10.19
C THR A 126 -3.72 9.87 9.64
N SER A 127 -4.76 9.04 9.62
CA SER A 127 -4.77 7.74 8.94
C SER A 127 -5.40 7.91 7.57
N GLU A 128 -4.85 7.25 6.55
CA GLU A 128 -5.42 7.26 5.19
C GLU A 128 -5.86 5.85 4.78
N TRP A 129 -7.16 5.67 4.66
CA TRP A 129 -7.77 4.45 4.16
C TRP A 129 -9.08 4.77 3.44
N SER A 130 -9.52 3.85 2.59
CA SER A 130 -10.81 3.95 1.89
C SER A 130 -11.42 2.57 1.71
N ILE A 131 -12.75 2.51 1.79
CA ILE A 131 -13.54 1.30 1.68
C ILE A 131 -14.60 1.55 0.63
N ARG A 132 -14.55 0.80 -0.46
CA ARG A 132 -15.66 0.71 -1.42
C ARG A 132 -16.59 -0.42 -0.97
N LEU A 133 -17.79 -0.08 -0.55
CA LEU A 133 -18.85 -1.00 -0.21
C LEU A 133 -19.54 -1.57 -1.46
N PRO A 134 -20.29 -2.67 -1.33
CA PRO A 134 -21.20 -3.11 -2.38
C PRO A 134 -22.17 -1.99 -2.78
N GLY A 135 -22.44 -1.83 -4.07
CA GLY A 135 -23.23 -0.71 -4.59
C GLY A 135 -22.44 0.59 -4.82
N ALA A 136 -21.11 0.55 -4.73
CA ALA A 136 -20.20 1.65 -5.04
C ALA A 136 -20.32 2.88 -4.11
N VAL A 137 -20.76 2.66 -2.87
CA VAL A 137 -20.64 3.65 -1.79
C VAL A 137 -19.22 3.61 -1.24
N TRP A 138 -18.61 4.76 -1.01
CA TRP A 138 -17.27 4.87 -0.45
C TRP A 138 -17.31 5.41 0.96
N ILE A 139 -16.48 4.85 1.83
CA ILE A 139 -16.18 5.37 3.16
C ILE A 139 -14.68 5.58 3.24
N SER A 140 -14.24 6.79 3.57
CA SER A 140 -12.82 7.14 3.55
C SER A 140 -12.44 7.92 4.79
N CYS A 141 -11.22 7.75 5.28
CA CYS A 141 -10.61 8.67 6.24
C CYS A 141 -9.60 9.53 5.51
N VAL A 142 -9.82 10.85 5.55
CA VAL A 142 -8.94 11.86 4.97
C VAL A 142 -8.78 12.96 6.02
N ASP A 143 -7.53 13.34 6.29
CA ASP A 143 -7.18 14.32 7.31
C ASP A 143 -7.81 14.05 8.70
N GLY A 144 -7.91 12.76 9.07
CA GLY A 144 -8.48 12.33 10.35
C GLY A 144 -10.01 12.47 10.44
N ILE A 145 -10.69 12.80 9.35
CA ILE A 145 -12.15 12.88 9.27
C ILE A 145 -12.67 11.73 8.42
N VAL A 146 -13.73 11.07 8.88
CA VAL A 146 -14.39 9.98 8.14
C VAL A 146 -15.53 10.55 7.31
N TYR A 147 -15.57 10.16 6.04
CA TYR A 147 -16.56 10.62 5.06
C TYR A 147 -17.28 9.45 4.40
N VAL A 148 -18.49 9.72 3.89
CA VAL A 148 -19.20 8.88 2.93
C VAL A 148 -19.44 9.61 1.63
N GLY A 149 -19.23 8.93 0.50
CA GLY A 149 -19.30 9.50 -0.83
C GLY A 149 -19.56 8.49 -1.94
N ASP A 150 -19.50 8.97 -3.18
CA ASP A 150 -19.64 8.16 -4.41
C ASP A 150 -18.29 7.74 -5.01
N GLY A 151 -17.18 8.08 -4.36
CA GLY A 151 -15.82 7.75 -4.80
C GLY A 151 -15.37 8.54 -6.02
N VAL A 152 -16.04 9.63 -6.36
CA VAL A 152 -15.50 10.59 -7.33
C VAL A 152 -14.28 11.23 -6.72
N ALA A 153 -13.10 10.89 -7.26
CA ALA A 153 -11.84 11.46 -6.82
C ALA A 153 -11.90 12.99 -6.94
N THR A 154 -11.87 13.66 -5.80
CA THR A 154 -11.44 15.05 -5.70
C THR A 154 -9.95 15.02 -6.01
N GLY A 155 -9.55 15.53 -7.18
CA GLY A 155 -8.16 15.46 -7.60
C GLY A 155 -7.19 15.96 -6.51
N LEU A 156 -5.92 15.59 -6.61
CA LEU A 156 -4.90 15.99 -5.66
C LEU A 156 -4.88 17.50 -5.45
N ALA A 157 -4.62 17.95 -4.21
CA ALA A 157 -4.42 19.36 -3.93
C ALA A 157 -3.23 19.90 -4.77
N PRO A 158 -3.22 21.20 -5.14
CA PRO A 158 -2.15 21.76 -5.98
C PRO A 158 -0.74 21.54 -5.41
N GLU A 159 -0.59 21.58 -4.10
CA GLU A 159 0.63 21.28 -3.36
C GLU A 159 1.10 19.84 -3.60
N ASP A 160 0.21 18.86 -3.49
CA ASP A 160 0.51 17.46 -3.75
C ASP A 160 0.87 17.25 -5.22
N GLN A 161 0.11 17.86 -6.13
CA GLN A 161 0.43 17.81 -7.56
C GLN A 161 1.85 18.31 -7.85
N ALA A 162 2.28 19.38 -7.18
CA ALA A 162 3.64 19.91 -7.32
C ALA A 162 4.71 18.94 -6.80
N VAL A 163 4.45 18.23 -5.69
CA VAL A 163 5.35 17.18 -5.16
C VAL A 163 5.50 16.03 -6.16
N PHE A 164 4.38 15.51 -6.69
CA PHE A 164 4.41 14.42 -7.68
C PHE A 164 5.12 14.85 -8.98
N GLU A 165 4.87 16.06 -9.46
CA GLU A 165 5.52 16.59 -10.66
C GLU A 165 7.03 16.79 -10.45
N HIS A 166 7.44 17.28 -9.27
CA HIS A 166 8.85 17.41 -8.92
C HIS A 166 9.56 16.05 -8.92
N ALA A 167 8.96 15.04 -8.29
CA ALA A 167 9.49 13.67 -8.28
C ALA A 167 9.63 13.15 -9.72
N ARG A 168 8.61 13.35 -10.56
CA ARG A 168 8.59 12.91 -11.95
C ARG A 168 9.67 13.57 -12.82
N ILE A 169 9.85 14.88 -12.70
CA ILE A 169 10.91 15.62 -13.42
C ILE A 169 12.29 15.12 -12.97
N THR A 170 12.45 14.89 -11.67
CA THR A 170 13.74 14.46 -11.12
C THR A 170 14.07 13.01 -11.50
N ALA A 171 13.10 12.10 -11.44
CA ALA A 171 13.25 10.72 -11.91
C ALA A 171 13.68 10.65 -13.38
N LYS A 172 13.07 11.49 -14.25
CA LYS A 172 13.51 11.62 -15.65
C LYS A 172 14.98 12.02 -15.80
N ARG A 173 15.49 12.87 -14.90
CA ARG A 173 16.91 13.28 -14.89
C ARG A 173 17.83 12.19 -14.36
N TRP A 174 17.40 11.43 -13.36
CA TRP A 174 18.16 10.30 -12.81
C TRP A 174 18.22 9.12 -13.78
N GLY A 175 17.25 9.01 -14.68
CA GLY A 175 17.25 8.02 -15.75
C GLY A 175 16.48 6.74 -15.40
N VAL A 176 16.47 5.80 -16.34
CA VAL A 176 15.74 4.52 -16.23
C VAL A 176 16.65 3.38 -15.77
N ALA A 177 16.06 2.21 -15.51
CA ALA A 177 16.79 1.01 -15.12
C ALA A 177 17.94 0.65 -16.09
N VAL A 178 19.11 0.34 -15.54
CA VAL A 178 20.32 -0.08 -16.29
C VAL A 178 20.67 -1.53 -15.94
N GLY A 179 20.93 -2.37 -16.95
CA GLY A 179 21.11 -3.83 -16.77
C GLY A 179 22.47 -4.40 -17.14
N SER A 180 23.55 -3.63 -17.17
CA SER A 180 24.85 -4.16 -17.63
C SER A 180 25.42 -5.21 -16.65
N GLY A 181 25.49 -6.48 -17.08
CA GLY A 181 26.16 -7.57 -16.36
C GLY A 181 25.35 -8.24 -15.23
N GLN A 182 24.02 -8.28 -15.36
CA GLN A 182 23.08 -8.64 -14.29
C GLN A 182 23.26 -10.07 -13.72
N LYS A 183 23.59 -10.14 -12.43
CA LYS A 183 23.28 -11.29 -11.56
C LYS A 183 21.93 -11.15 -10.82
N GLY A 184 21.34 -9.94 -10.79
CA GLY A 184 20.11 -9.64 -10.04
C GLY A 184 19.67 -8.16 -10.17
N ARG A 185 18.69 -7.75 -9.36
CA ARG A 185 18.09 -6.39 -9.34
C ARG A 185 18.46 -5.63 -8.06
N CYS A 186 18.63 -4.31 -8.14
CA CYS A 186 19.03 -3.46 -7.01
C CYS A 186 18.03 -3.55 -5.84
N ASP A 187 16.73 -3.69 -6.09
CA ASP A 187 15.70 -3.88 -5.04
C ASP A 187 15.93 -5.09 -4.12
N SER A 188 16.73 -6.06 -4.56
CA SER A 188 17.06 -7.30 -3.84
C SER A 188 18.53 -7.35 -3.41
N CYS A 189 19.28 -6.26 -3.61
CA CYS A 189 20.72 -6.20 -3.34
C CYS A 189 20.99 -5.72 -1.91
N THR A 190 21.87 -6.39 -1.16
CA THR A 190 22.28 -5.97 0.20
C THR A 190 22.89 -4.57 0.25
N TYR A 191 23.51 -4.12 -0.85
CA TYR A 191 24.14 -2.80 -0.94
C TYR A 191 23.19 -1.68 -1.40
N MET A 192 21.89 -1.95 -1.47
CA MET A 192 20.90 -0.97 -1.87
C MET A 192 20.26 -0.33 -0.65
N ILE A 193 20.41 0.99 -0.51
CA ILE A 193 19.66 1.78 0.47
C ILE A 193 18.54 2.50 -0.26
N ARG A 194 17.29 2.20 0.05
CA ARG A 194 16.14 2.89 -0.57
C ARG A 194 16.15 4.37 -0.18
N LEU A 195 15.79 5.23 -1.13
CA LEU A 195 15.50 6.61 -0.80
C LEU A 195 14.13 6.68 -0.13
N ASP A 196 14.06 7.43 0.96
CA ASP A 196 12.79 7.88 1.50
C ASP A 196 12.28 9.04 0.64
N GLY A 197 11.03 8.98 0.22
CA GLY A 197 10.45 9.96 -0.68
C GLY A 197 9.11 9.55 -1.25
N ASN A 198 8.50 10.47 -2.01
CA ASN A 198 7.17 10.30 -2.58
C ASN A 198 7.21 9.94 -4.07
N ALA A 199 6.12 9.33 -4.54
CA ALA A 199 5.86 9.08 -5.96
C ALA A 199 7.00 8.35 -6.69
N ASP A 200 7.60 8.98 -7.71
CA ASP A 200 8.64 8.37 -8.55
C ASP A 200 9.96 8.15 -7.80
N PHE A 201 10.18 8.79 -6.65
CA PHE A 201 11.37 8.53 -5.83
C PHE A 201 11.36 7.15 -5.17
N LEU A 202 10.19 6.54 -5.00
CA LEU A 202 10.04 5.19 -4.46
C LEU A 202 10.67 4.12 -5.35
N ASP A 203 10.98 4.43 -6.61
CA ASP A 203 11.63 3.55 -7.56
C ASP A 203 13.16 3.67 -7.54
N TYR A 204 13.73 4.44 -6.60
CA TYR A 204 15.16 4.73 -6.52
C TYR A 204 15.76 4.50 -5.12
N GLY A 205 17.07 4.32 -5.10
CA GLY A 205 17.89 4.18 -3.91
C GLY A 205 19.32 4.60 -4.20
N VAL A 206 20.20 4.43 -3.23
CA VAL A 206 21.63 4.67 -3.34
C VAL A 206 22.36 3.33 -3.25
N CYS A 207 23.29 3.08 -4.19
CA CYS A 207 24.18 1.94 -4.11
C CYS A 207 25.37 2.27 -3.19
N THR A 208 25.68 1.39 -2.24
CA THR A 208 26.77 1.55 -1.27
C THR A 208 27.90 0.52 -1.45
N SER A 209 27.88 -0.22 -2.55
CA SER A 209 28.92 -1.20 -2.88
C SER A 209 30.12 -0.50 -3.47
N VAL A 210 31.25 -0.48 -2.75
CA VAL A 210 32.54 0.04 -3.25
C VAL A 210 33.02 -0.64 -4.54
N GLU A 211 32.59 -1.89 -4.78
CA GLU A 211 32.92 -2.64 -6.00
C GLU A 211 31.99 -2.35 -7.18
N SER A 212 30.91 -1.59 -6.95
CA SER A 212 29.93 -1.27 -7.98
C SER A 212 30.36 -0.02 -8.74
N PRO A 213 30.13 0.07 -10.07
CA PRO A 213 30.31 1.32 -10.81
C PRO A 213 29.36 2.43 -10.34
N PHE A 214 28.40 2.11 -9.47
CA PHE A 214 27.39 3.01 -8.95
C PHE A 214 27.59 3.40 -7.48
N ASP A 215 28.75 3.12 -6.86
CA ASP A 215 29.01 3.48 -5.47
C ASP A 215 28.70 4.97 -5.19
N GLY A 216 27.90 5.21 -4.15
CA GLY A 216 27.42 6.54 -3.73
C GLY A 216 26.43 7.21 -4.69
N ARG A 217 25.94 6.51 -5.72
CA ARG A 217 25.02 7.08 -6.72
C ARG A 217 23.60 6.63 -6.54
N VAL A 218 22.68 7.51 -6.94
CA VAL A 218 21.27 7.17 -7.09
C VAL A 218 21.10 6.19 -8.25
N VAL A 219 20.42 5.08 -8.01
CA VAL A 219 20.13 4.02 -8.98
C VAL A 219 18.65 3.68 -8.95
N ASN A 220 18.09 3.37 -10.12
CA ASN A 220 16.75 2.82 -10.19
C ASN A 220 16.73 1.39 -9.64
N MET A 221 15.75 1.04 -8.83
CA MET A 221 15.61 -0.23 -8.14
C MET A 221 15.52 -1.46 -9.07
N ALA A 222 15.03 -1.28 -10.31
CA ALA A 222 15.03 -2.34 -11.32
C ALA A 222 16.36 -2.49 -12.07
N SER A 223 17.38 -1.68 -11.76
CA SER A 223 18.73 -1.81 -12.32
C SER A 223 19.46 -3.02 -11.74
N GLY A 224 20.64 -3.35 -12.27
CA GLY A 224 21.54 -4.34 -11.69
C GLY A 224 22.99 -4.15 -12.14
N CYS A 225 23.92 -4.79 -11.44
CA CYS A 225 25.34 -4.77 -11.77
C CYS A 225 26.02 -6.10 -11.40
N ALA A 226 27.30 -6.24 -11.76
CA ALA A 226 28.09 -7.43 -11.46
C ALA A 226 28.35 -7.65 -9.96
N SER A 227 28.32 -6.58 -9.17
CA SER A 227 28.55 -6.57 -7.71
C SER A 227 27.26 -6.82 -6.91
N PHE A 228 26.20 -7.30 -7.57
CA PHE A 228 24.97 -7.70 -6.90
C PHE A 228 25.25 -8.80 -5.87
N ALA A 229 24.78 -8.59 -4.64
CA ALA A 229 24.77 -9.56 -3.56
C ALA A 229 23.35 -9.65 -3.01
N LEU A 230 22.80 -10.87 -2.95
CA LEU A 230 21.46 -11.10 -2.42
C LEU A 230 21.48 -10.96 -0.90
N HIS A 231 20.43 -10.36 -0.33
CA HIS A 231 20.20 -10.41 1.11
C HIS A 231 20.03 -11.88 1.54
N GLU A 232 21.00 -12.43 2.29
CA GLU A 232 20.78 -13.67 3.02
C GLU A 232 19.94 -13.31 4.26
N ASN A 233 18.74 -13.89 4.34
CA ASN A 233 17.85 -13.79 5.50
C ASN A 233 18.33 -14.71 6.63
#